data_AF-A0A2W4PSJ1-F1
#
_entry.id   AF-A0A2W4PSJ1-F1
#
_cell.length_a   1.000
_cell.length_b   1.000
_cell.length_c   1.000
_cell.angle_alpha   90.00
_cell.angle_beta   90.00
_cell.angle_gamma   90.00
#
_symmetry.space_group_name_H-M   'P 1'
#
loop_
_entity.id
_entity.type
_entity.pdbx_description
1 polymer ?
#
loop_
_entity_poly.entity_id
_entity_poly.type
_entity_poly.pdbx_seq_one_letter_code
_entity_poly.pdbx_strand_id
1 'polypeptide(L)' 'MMDCQRCGQRNVLEIDHVLPDGTEVKFFFCHTCEEKWWDRDGVQIDLTEVLDIVRRHRE' A
#
# COMPACT_ATOMS: atom_id res chain seq x y z
N MET A 1 6.25 14.85 -1.08
CA MET A 1 5.57 14.52 -2.35
C MET A 1 6.25 13.29 -2.88
N MET A 2 5.49 12.24 -3.16
CA MET A 2 6.01 10.95 -3.62
C MET A 2 5.90 10.85 -5.15
N ASP A 3 6.96 10.36 -5.79
CA ASP A 3 6.96 10.05 -7.21
C ASP A 3 6.61 8.57 -7.43
N CYS A 4 5.80 8.29 -8.45
CA CYS A 4 5.53 6.91 -8.85
C CYS A 4 6.82 6.25 -9.34
N GLN A 5 7.21 5.14 -8.72
CA GLN A 5 8.42 4.39 -9.09
C GLN A 5 8.37 3.80 -10.51
N ARG A 6 7.17 3.69 -11.11
CA ARG A 6 6.97 3.14 -12.45
C ARG A 6 7.05 4.19 -13.56
N CYS A 7 6.45 5.37 -13.38
CA CYS A 7 6.34 6.38 -14.44
C CYS A 7 6.96 7.75 -14.10
N GLY A 8 7.45 7.92 -12.86
CA GLY A 8 8.09 9.15 -12.38
C GLY A 8 7.14 10.34 -12.18
N GLN A 9 5.82 10.14 -12.29
CA GLN A 9 4.84 11.20 -12.10
C GLN A 9 4.49 11.40 -10.62
N ARG A 10 4.18 12.64 -10.25
CA ARG A 10 3.80 13.06 -8.88
C ARG A 10 2.32 12.85 -8.54
N ASN A 11 1.55 12.32 -9.48
CA ASN A 11 0.12 12.11 -9.29
C ASN A 11 -0.14 10.77 -8.57
N VAL A 12 0.26 10.72 -7.30
CA VAL A 12 0.19 9.54 -6.43
C VAL A 12 -0.70 9.86 -5.22
N LEU A 13 -1.73 9.03 -5.03
CA LEU A 13 -2.55 8.97 -3.83
C LEU A 13 -1.84 8.13 -2.77
N GLU A 14 -1.87 8.58 -1.52
CA GLU A 14 -1.37 7.89 -0.32
C GLU A 14 -2.52 7.77 0.68
N ILE A 15 -2.75 6.56 1.20
CA ILE A 15 -3.77 6.29 2.21
C ILE A 15 -3.14 5.45 3.33
N ASP A 16 -3.15 5.99 4.55
CA ASP A 16 -2.77 5.24 5.75
C ASP A 16 -3.90 4.30 6.19
N HIS A 17 -3.55 3.07 6.54
CA HIS A 17 -4.47 2.03 6.99
C HIS A 17 -3.91 1.28 8.19
N VAL A 18 -4.79 0.92 9.12
CA VAL A 18 -4.48 0.00 10.22
C VAL A 18 -5.20 -1.31 9.94
N LEU A 19 -4.43 -2.39 9.78
CA LEU A 19 -4.95 -3.73 9.57
C LEU A 19 -5.53 -4.30 10.89
N PRO A 20 -6.38 -5.34 10.82
CA PRO A 20 -7.06 -5.87 12.00
C PRO A 20 -6.14 -6.41 13.11
N ASP A 21 -4.89 -6.75 12.79
CA ASP A 21 -3.86 -7.18 13.74
C ASP A 21 -3.12 -6.00 14.40
N GLY A 22 -3.48 -4.77 14.07
CA GLY A 22 -2.82 -3.55 14.48
C GLY A 22 -1.66 -3.13 13.59
N THR A 23 -1.34 -3.88 12.53
CA THR A 23 -0.27 -3.52 11.59
C THR A 23 -0.66 -2.27 10.81
N GLU A 24 0.18 -1.23 10.87
CA GLU A 24 0.02 -0.03 10.04
C GLU A 24 0.62 -0.28 8.65
N VAL A 25 -0.14 0.05 7.61
CA VAL A 25 0.29 -0.03 6.21
C VAL A 25 -0.15 1.21 5.46
N LYS A 26 0.59 1.55 4.42
CA LYS A 26 0.23 2.61 3.48
C LYS A 26 -0.11 2.01 2.14
N PHE A 27 -1.24 2.42 1.60
CA PHE A 27 -1.63 2.12 0.23
C PHE A 27 -1.31 3.30 -0.67
N PHE A 28 -0.69 3.00 -1.81
CA PHE A 28 -0.38 3.99 -2.83
C PHE A 28 -1.03 3.64 -4.17
N PHE A 29 -1.49 4.67 -4.86
CA PHE A 29 -2.04 4.54 -6.20
C PHE A 29 -1.60 5.70 -7.10
N CYS A 30 -0.97 5.39 -8.23
CA CYS A 30 -0.67 6.39 -9.25
C CYS A 30 -1.86 6.58 -10.19
N HIS A 31 -2.41 7.78 -10.24
CA HIS A 31 -3.51 8.12 -11.16
C HIS A 31 -3.08 8.19 -12.63
N THR A 32 -1.78 8.24 -12.94
CA THR A 32 -1.29 8.34 -14.32
C THR A 32 -1.09 6.98 -14.99
N CYS A 33 -0.45 6.03 -14.30
CA CYS A 33 -0.15 4.70 -14.85
C CYS A 33 -0.93 3.57 -14.17
N GLU A 34 -1.81 3.92 -13.22
CA GLU A 34 -2.67 3.00 -12.46
C GLU A 34 -1.92 1.96 -11.59
N GLU A 35 -0.62 2.19 -11.38
CA GLU A 35 0.23 1.38 -10.50
C GLU A 35 -0.26 1.48 -9.06
N LYS A 36 -0.26 0.32 -8.37
CA LYS A 36 -0.69 0.18 -6.98
C LYS A 36 0.40 -0.54 -6.20
N TRP A 37 0.74 -0.04 -5.03
CA TRP A 37 1.67 -0.72 -4.15
C TRP A 37 1.32 -0.47 -2.69
N TRP A 38 1.86 -1.32 -1.83
CA TRP A 38 1.69 -1.28 -0.40
C TRP A 38 3.04 -1.08 0.26
N ASP A 39 3.04 -0.36 1.35
CA ASP A 39 4.22 -0.10 2.16
C ASP A 39 3.91 -0.39 3.62
N ARG A 40 4.88 -1.00 4.31
CA ARG A 40 4.89 -1.14 5.75
C ARG A 40 6.22 -0.60 6.26
N ASP A 41 6.17 0.42 7.10
CA ASP A 41 7.35 1.05 7.71
C ASP A 41 8.44 1.48 6.69
N GLY A 42 8.03 1.95 5.50
CA GLY A 42 8.94 2.36 4.43
C GLY A 42 9.48 1.22 3.57
N VAL A 43 8.99 0.00 3.76
CA VAL A 43 9.31 -1.17 2.94
C VAL A 43 8.10 -1.57 2.10
N GLN A 44 8.29 -1.66 0.79
CA GLN A 44 7.26 -2.14 -0.11
C GLN A 44 6.94 -3.63 0.16
N ILE A 45 5.65 -3.92 0.37
CA ILE A 45 5.15 -5.28 0.61
C ILE A 45 4.18 -5.72 -0.50
N ASP A 46 4.03 -7.03 -0.66
CA ASP A 46 3.10 -7.59 -1.64
C ASP A 46 1.65 -7.55 -1.13
N LEU A 47 0.69 -7.38 -2.05
CA LEU A 47 -0.73 -7.42 -1.71
C LEU A 47 -1.12 -8.74 -1.02
N THR A 48 -0.50 -9.86 -1.38
CA THR A 48 -0.77 -11.17 -0.77
C THR A 48 -0.45 -11.17 0.72
N GLU A 49 0.63 -10.50 1.14
CA GLU A 49 0.97 -10.37 2.56
C GLU A 49 -0.09 -9.59 3.33
N VAL A 50 -0.57 -8.49 2.76
CA VAL A 50 -1.66 -7.67 3.33
C VAL A 50 -2.95 -8.49 3.45
N LEU A 51 -3.33 -9.21 2.39
CA LEU A 51 -4.53 -10.05 2.39
C LEU A 51 -4.44 -11.18 3.41
N ASP A 52 -3.28 -11.80 3.57
CA ASP A 52 -3.07 -12.86 4.55
C ASP A 52 -3.23 -12.37 6.00
N ILE A 53 -2.78 -11.15 6.31
CA ILE A 53 -3.03 -10.50 7.61
C ILE A 53 -4.53 -10.33 7.84
N VAL A 54 -5.24 -9.73 6.88
CA VAL A 54 -6.68 -9.48 7.00
C VAL A 54 -7.48 -10.78 7.15
N ARG A 55 -7.07 -11.85 6.44
CA ARG A 55 -7.74 -13.16 6.49
C ARG A 55 -7.62 -13.82 7.85
N ARG A 56 -6.45 -13.76 8.51
CA ARG A 56 -6.21 -14.40 9.81
C ARG A 56 -7.04 -13.81 10.96
N HIS A 57 -7.51 -12.58 10.82
CA HIS A 57 -8.25 -11.85 11.85
C HIS A 57 -9.76 -11.76 11.58
N ARG A 58 -10.27 -12.61 10.68
CA ARG A 58 -11.68 -12.65 10.28
C ARG A 58 -12.46 -13.82 10.91
N GLU A 59 -11.85 -14.52 11.87
CA GLU A 59 -12.40 -15.69 12.60
C GLU A 59 -12.89 -15.33 14.01
#